data_AF-A0A7S1N9Y9-F1
#
_entry.id   AF-A0A7S1N9Y9-F1
#
_cell.length_a   1.000
_cell.length_b   1.000
_cell.length_c   1.000
_cell.angle_alpha   90.00
_cell.angle_beta   90.00
_cell.angle_gamma   90.00
#
_symmetry.space_group_name_H-M   'P 1'
#
loop_
_entity.id
_entity.type
_entity.pdbx_description
1 polymer ?
#
loop_
_entity_poly.entity_id
_entity_poly.type
_entity_poly.pdbx_seq_one_letter_code
_entity_poly.pdbx_strand_id
1 'polypeptide(L)'
;LYYGHLKWALAGLAYAAASDWLDGYIAREWQQTSALGSKLDPLADKVFVNCVALTLIAKGCLPLFVFVIILARDVGLVGGYFVYKYFTMPPPRSLTGLFRVDKDSGIEIKASQLSKVNTAVQCVLLFAAGLTLYTDLPLLTECVLYLSYLTSALTIASGVHYGVTFAGIKRVV
;
A
#
# COMPACT_ATOMS: atom_id res chain seq x y z
N LEU A 1 9.06 12.44 15.38
CA LEU A 1 8.42 11.40 16.22
C LEU A 1 9.10 11.16 17.58
N TYR A 2 10.18 11.89 17.91
CA TYR A 2 10.89 11.86 19.20
C TYR A 2 10.22 12.70 20.31
N TYR A 3 9.12 13.41 20.00
CA TYR A 3 8.46 14.37 20.89
C TYR A 3 6.98 13.99 21.09
N GLY A 4 6.65 13.32 22.19
CA GLY A 4 5.39 13.35 22.98
C GLY A 4 3.97 13.37 22.34
N HIS A 5 3.82 13.42 21.02
CA HIS A 5 2.57 13.78 20.33
C HIS A 5 1.95 12.60 19.59
N LEU A 6 2.08 11.40 20.14
CA LEU A 6 1.55 10.18 19.55
C LEU A 6 0.05 10.32 19.23
N LYS A 7 -0.70 11.01 20.11
CA LYS A 7 -2.15 11.28 19.96
C LYS A 7 -2.48 12.02 18.67
N TRP A 8 -1.66 13.00 18.32
CA TRP A 8 -1.81 13.78 17.10
C TRP A 8 -1.42 12.99 15.86
N ALA A 9 -0.46 12.06 15.97
CA ALA A 9 -0.10 11.17 14.86
C ALA A 9 -1.22 10.17 14.54
N LEU A 10 -1.87 9.60 15.56
CA LEU A 10 -3.01 8.71 15.36
C LEU A 10 -4.27 9.46 14.91
N ALA A 11 -4.52 10.65 15.45
CA ALA A 11 -5.60 11.52 14.95
C ALA A 11 -5.37 11.95 13.50
N GLY A 12 -4.12 12.28 13.14
CA GLY A 12 -3.72 12.58 11.77
C GLY A 12 -3.87 11.38 10.84
N LEU A 13 -3.53 10.17 11.30
CA LEU A 13 -3.74 8.93 10.55
C LEU A 13 -5.23 8.69 10.28
N ALA A 14 -6.07 8.81 11.31
CA ALA A 14 -7.51 8.65 11.19
C ALA A 14 -8.13 9.72 10.28
N TYR A 15 -7.65 10.96 10.39
CA TYR A 15 -8.08 12.07 9.55
C TYR A 15 -7.68 11.88 8.09
N ALA A 16 -6.44 11.47 7.83
CA ALA A 16 -5.96 11.17 6.47
C ALA A 16 -6.76 10.01 5.85
N ALA A 17 -6.97 8.92 6.58
CA ALA A 17 -7.77 7.80 6.10
C ALA A 17 -9.22 8.19 5.80
N ALA A 18 -9.81 9.09 6.60
CA ALA A 18 -11.14 9.63 6.36
C ALA A 18 -11.17 10.58 5.14
N SER A 19 -10.14 11.41 4.97
CA SER A 19 -9.99 12.32 3.83
C SER A 19 -9.82 11.53 2.53
N ASP A 20 -8.97 10.51 2.49
CA ASP A 20 -8.75 9.70 1.28
C ASP A 20 -10.03 8.96 0.85
N TRP A 21 -10.83 8.50 1.81
CA TRP A 21 -12.13 7.90 1.53
C TRP A 21 -13.10 8.93 0.93
N LEU A 22 -13.10 10.15 1.46
CA LEU A 22 -13.95 11.25 1.00
C LEU A 22 -13.50 11.77 -0.38
N ASP A 23 -12.21 11.97 -0.59
CA ASP A 23 -11.63 12.41 -1.86
C ASP A 23 -11.84 11.34 -2.94
N GLY A 24 -11.72 10.07 -2.57
CA GLY A 24 -12.03 8.94 -3.44
C GLY A 24 -13.52 8.78 -3.78
N TYR A 25 -14.42 9.33 -2.96
CA TYR A 25 -15.84 9.43 -3.26
C TYR A 25 -16.13 10.61 -4.21
N ILE A 26 -15.58 11.78 -3.92
CA ILE A 26 -15.76 13.01 -4.72
C ILE A 26 -15.12 12.85 -6.12
N ALA A 27 -13.95 12.22 -6.23
CA ALA A 27 -13.28 11.99 -7.51
C ALA A 27 -14.08 11.08 -8.46
N ARG A 28 -14.86 10.13 -7.93
CA ARG A 28 -15.76 9.27 -8.73
C ARG A 28 -16.95 10.04 -9.26
N GLU A 29 -17.43 11.01 -8.50
CA GLU A 29 -18.57 11.85 -8.87
C GLU A 29 -18.18 12.93 -9.90
N TRP A 30 -16.93 13.43 -9.86
CA TRP A 30 -16.49 14.57 -10.69
C TRP A 30 -15.64 14.23 -11.91
N GLN A 31 -15.30 12.95 -12.16
CA GLN A 31 -14.54 12.47 -13.34
C GLN A 31 -13.22 13.21 -13.65
N GLN A 32 -12.68 13.98 -12.71
CA GLN A 32 -11.46 14.76 -12.85
C GLN A 32 -10.28 13.92 -12.34
N THR A 33 -9.68 13.11 -13.21
CA THR A 33 -8.46 12.36 -12.87
C THR A 33 -7.30 12.77 -13.79
N SER A 34 -6.25 13.35 -13.20
CA SER A 34 -4.99 13.59 -13.90
C SER A 34 -4.22 12.27 -14.02
N ALA A 35 -3.70 11.97 -15.22
CA ALA A 35 -2.96 10.73 -15.47
C ALA A 35 -1.71 10.59 -14.59
N LEU A 36 -1.08 11.72 -14.24
CA LEU A 36 0.07 11.77 -13.33
C LEU A 36 -0.35 11.52 -11.87
N GLY A 37 -1.39 12.22 -11.39
CA GLY A 37 -1.91 12.05 -10.04
C GLY A 37 -2.38 10.63 -9.76
N SER A 38 -3.15 10.05 -10.68
CA SER A 38 -3.68 8.68 -10.56
C SER A 38 -2.61 7.60 -10.40
N LYS A 39 -1.37 7.82 -10.88
CA LYS A 39 -0.26 6.87 -10.71
C LYS A 39 0.62 7.21 -9.49
N LEU A 40 0.65 8.46 -9.05
CA LEU A 40 1.44 8.91 -7.90
C LEU A 40 0.72 8.68 -6.56
N ASP A 41 -0.61 8.79 -6.52
CA ASP A 41 -1.39 8.60 -5.28
C ASP A 41 -1.17 7.19 -4.67
N PRO A 42 -1.28 6.08 -5.43
CA PRO A 42 -1.08 4.74 -4.85
C PRO A 42 0.36 4.46 -4.40
N LEU A 43 1.33 5.24 -4.90
CA LEU A 43 2.73 5.16 -4.46
C LEU A 43 2.90 5.90 -3.13
N ALA A 44 2.34 7.10 -3.01
CA ALA A 44 2.34 7.88 -1.78
C ALA A 44 1.66 7.11 -0.64
N ASP A 45 0.51 6.49 -0.91
CA ASP A 45 -0.22 5.67 0.06
C ASP A 45 0.64 4.55 0.64
N LYS A 46 1.36 3.82 -0.23
CA LYS A 46 2.24 2.72 0.21
C LYS A 46 3.41 3.23 1.04
N VAL A 47 4.01 4.36 0.67
CA VAL A 47 5.10 4.96 1.45
C VAL A 47 4.58 5.36 2.83
N PHE A 48 3.41 6.01 2.89
CA PHE A 48 2.79 6.41 4.13
C PHE A 48 2.49 5.22 5.06
N VAL A 49 1.83 4.18 4.54
CA VAL A 49 1.54 2.92 5.26
C VAL A 49 2.82 2.29 5.83
N ASN A 50 3.89 2.22 5.03
CA ASN A 50 5.16 1.64 5.47
C ASN A 50 5.85 2.50 6.56
N CYS A 51 5.79 3.84 6.46
CA CYS A 51 6.31 4.74 7.49
C CYS A 51 5.57 4.59 8.83
N VAL A 52 4.24 4.45 8.78
CA VAL A 52 3.41 4.22 9.97
C VAL A 52 3.74 2.86 10.59
N ALA A 53 3.80 1.80 9.78
CA ALA A 53 4.14 0.46 10.24
C ALA A 53 5.53 0.41 10.90
N LEU A 54 6.54 1.02 10.29
CA LEU A 54 7.90 1.10 10.84
C LEU A 54 7.92 1.79 12.21
N THR A 55 7.14 2.85 12.36
CA THR A 55 7.01 3.57 13.63
C THR A 55 6.38 2.70 14.73
N LEU A 56 5.35 1.92 14.39
CA LEU A 56 4.68 1.01 15.33
C LEU A 56 5.59 -0.15 15.77
N ILE A 57 6.43 -0.66 14.87
CA ILE A 57 7.45 -1.67 15.21
C ILE A 57 8.48 -1.09 16.17
N ALA A 58 8.94 0.14 15.92
CA ALA A 58 9.89 0.81 16.81
C ALA A 58 9.32 1.02 18.23
N LYS A 59 8.00 1.00 18.38
CA LYS A 59 7.29 1.03 19.67
C LYS A 59 6.90 -0.34 20.22
N GLY A 60 7.19 -1.43 19.49
CA GLY A 60 6.86 -2.79 19.91
C GLY A 60 5.39 -3.17 19.77
N CYS A 61 4.56 -2.35 19.12
CA CYS A 61 3.13 -2.59 18.96
C CYS A 61 2.77 -3.43 17.74
N LEU A 62 3.69 -3.55 16.78
CA LEU A 62 3.50 -4.33 15.56
C LEU A 62 4.63 -5.36 15.41
N PRO A 63 4.32 -6.65 15.17
CA PRO A 63 5.34 -7.65 14.93
C PRO A 63 6.18 -7.34 13.68
N LEU A 64 7.49 -7.56 13.76
CA LEU A 64 8.40 -7.27 12.64
C LEU A 64 8.07 -8.10 11.38
N PHE A 65 7.64 -9.36 11.55
CA PHE A 65 7.39 -10.26 10.42
C PHE A 65 6.30 -9.74 9.47
N VAL A 66 5.21 -9.18 10.00
CA VAL A 66 4.10 -8.69 9.15
C VAL A 66 4.55 -7.49 8.32
N PHE A 67 5.35 -6.59 8.91
CA PHE A 67 5.92 -5.46 8.19
C PHE A 67 6.85 -5.90 7.06
N VAL A 68 7.74 -6.85 7.31
CA VAL A 68 8.66 -7.35 6.26
C VAL A 68 7.86 -7.92 5.08
N ILE A 69 6.77 -8.64 5.34
CA ILE A 69 5.89 -9.20 4.29
C ILE A 69 5.18 -8.08 3.50
N ILE A 70 4.62 -7.07 4.19
CA ILE A 70 3.97 -5.91 3.56
C ILE A 70 4.97 -5.16 2.67
N LEU A 71 6.14 -4.82 3.23
CA LEU A 71 7.18 -4.08 2.55
C LEU A 71 7.69 -4.84 1.32
N ALA A 72 7.98 -6.14 1.45
CA ALA A 72 8.45 -6.96 0.35
C ALA A 72 7.44 -6.99 -0.81
N ARG A 73 6.15 -7.11 -0.50
CA ARG A 73 5.08 -7.10 -1.49
C ARG A 73 4.95 -5.74 -2.17
N ASP A 74 5.00 -4.65 -1.41
CA ASP A 74 4.84 -3.30 -1.97
C ASP A 74 6.02 -2.91 -2.85
N VAL A 75 7.24 -3.21 -2.42
CA VAL A 75 8.46 -3.07 -3.23
C VAL A 75 8.39 -3.95 -4.47
N GLY A 76 7.92 -5.20 -4.34
CA GLY A 76 7.75 -6.12 -5.46
C GLY A 76 6.78 -5.59 -6.52
N LEU A 77 5.64 -5.01 -6.12
CA LEU A 77 4.67 -4.43 -7.06
C LEU A 77 5.18 -3.15 -7.73
N VAL A 78 5.77 -2.24 -6.95
CA VAL A 78 6.29 -0.98 -7.47
C VAL A 78 7.51 -1.23 -8.36
N GLY A 79 8.46 -2.04 -7.87
CA GLY A 79 9.64 -2.47 -8.61
C GLY A 79 9.28 -3.25 -9.88
N GLY A 80 8.34 -4.20 -9.79
CA GLY A 80 7.84 -4.97 -10.94
C GLY A 80 7.26 -4.06 -12.03
N TYR A 81 6.48 -3.05 -11.65
CA TYR A 81 6.00 -2.02 -12.58
C TYR A 81 7.15 -1.27 -13.27
N PHE A 82 8.13 -0.78 -12.50
CA PHE A 82 9.26 -0.04 -13.06
C PHE A 82 10.15 -0.91 -13.96
N VAL A 83 10.41 -2.16 -13.57
CA VAL A 83 11.18 -3.13 -14.36
C VAL A 83 10.46 -3.42 -15.68
N TYR A 84 9.16 -3.74 -15.62
CA TYR A 84 8.36 -3.98 -16.82
C TYR A 84 8.37 -2.78 -17.76
N LYS A 85 8.17 -1.58 -17.21
CA LYS A 85 8.18 -0.33 -17.97
C LYS A 85 9.54 -0.12 -18.64
N TYR A 86 10.64 -0.31 -17.90
CA TYR A 86 12.00 -0.17 -18.41
C TYR A 86 12.28 -1.09 -19.62
N PHE A 87 11.77 -2.32 -19.59
CA PHE A 87 11.93 -3.27 -20.70
C PHE A 87 10.99 -3.02 -21.90
N THR A 88 9.87 -2.31 -21.69
CA THR A 88 8.85 -2.05 -22.72
C THR A 88 9.04 -0.68 -23.41
N MET A 89 9.86 0.21 -22.85
CA MET A 89 10.11 1.53 -23.42
C MET A 89 10.93 1.49 -24.74
N PRO A 90 10.54 2.23 -25.79
CA PRO A 90 11.34 2.37 -27.00
C PRO A 90 12.65 3.14 -26.71
N PRO A 91 13.77 2.80 -27.37
CA PRO A 91 15.03 3.54 -27.22
C PRO A 91 14.90 4.99 -27.73
N PRO A 92 15.56 6.00 -27.13
CA PRO A 92 16.61 5.91 -26.10
C PRO A 92 16.08 5.76 -24.67
N ARG A 93 16.67 4.79 -23.94
CA ARG A 93 16.31 4.51 -22.54
C ARG A 93 16.86 5.63 -21.64
N SER A 94 15.97 6.50 -21.17
CA SER A 94 16.31 7.57 -20.21
C SER A 94 15.64 7.33 -18.87
N LEU A 95 16.32 7.67 -17.76
CA LEU A 95 15.72 7.62 -16.42
C LEU A 95 14.54 8.58 -16.31
N THR A 96 14.58 9.72 -17.00
CA THR A 96 13.45 10.64 -17.13
C THR A 96 12.27 9.98 -17.85
N GLY A 97 12.51 9.14 -18.86
CA GLY A 97 11.47 8.33 -19.52
C GLY A 97 10.76 7.35 -18.57
N LEU A 98 11.46 6.83 -17.56
CA LEU A 98 10.87 5.98 -16.53
C LEU A 98 9.81 6.71 -15.70
N PHE A 99 9.97 8.01 -15.49
CA PHE A 99 9.00 8.85 -14.76
C PHE A 99 7.96 9.52 -15.68
N ARG A 100 8.14 9.51 -17.00
CA ARG A 100 7.14 10.02 -17.94
C ARG A 100 5.89 9.14 -17.91
N VAL A 101 4.76 9.72 -17.56
CA VAL A 101 3.49 8.99 -17.55
C VAL A 101 2.90 9.01 -18.96
N ASP A 102 3.16 7.95 -19.70
CA ASP A 102 2.52 7.75 -21.00
C ASP A 102 1.05 7.35 -20.77
N LYS A 103 0.15 8.07 -21.45
CA LYS A 103 -1.31 7.82 -21.43
C LYS A 103 -1.68 6.50 -22.13
N ASP A 104 -0.81 6.00 -23.02
CA ASP A 104 -1.10 4.88 -23.93
C ASP A 104 -0.40 3.56 -23.58
N SER A 105 0.15 3.43 -22.37
CA SER A 105 0.58 2.11 -21.88
C SER A 105 -0.68 1.34 -21.51
N GLY A 106 -1.29 0.63 -22.49
CA GLY A 106 -2.54 -0.12 -22.45
C GLY A 106 -2.60 -1.29 -21.46
N ILE A 107 -2.05 -1.10 -20.26
CA ILE A 107 -2.00 -2.06 -19.19
C ILE A 107 -2.95 -1.56 -18.11
N GLU A 108 -4.23 -1.84 -18.33
CA GLU A 108 -5.22 -1.78 -17.26
C GLU A 108 -4.97 -2.97 -16.34
N ILE A 109 -4.02 -2.85 -15.41
CA ILE A 109 -3.88 -3.83 -14.32
C ILE A 109 -5.08 -3.62 -13.40
N LYS A 110 -6.20 -4.26 -13.75
CA LYS A 110 -7.42 -4.22 -12.95
C LYS A 110 -7.08 -4.76 -11.57
N ALA A 111 -7.15 -3.90 -10.55
CA ALA A 111 -6.82 -4.29 -9.19
C ALA A 111 -7.71 -5.47 -8.77
N SER A 112 -7.09 -6.57 -8.35
CA SER A 112 -7.82 -7.76 -7.92
C SER A 112 -8.58 -7.45 -6.63
N GLN A 113 -9.75 -8.06 -6.45
CA GLN A 113 -10.55 -7.89 -5.22
C GLN A 113 -9.75 -8.29 -3.98
N LEU A 114 -8.87 -9.30 -4.11
CA LEU A 114 -7.98 -9.76 -3.06
C LEU A 114 -7.00 -8.67 -2.59
N SER A 115 -6.50 -7.82 -3.49
CA SER A 115 -5.65 -6.69 -3.13
C SER A 115 -6.40 -5.64 -2.31
N LYS A 116 -7.65 -5.36 -2.68
CA LYS A 116 -8.47 -4.34 -1.99
C LYS A 116 -8.78 -4.78 -0.56
N VAL A 117 -9.16 -6.05 -0.40
CA VAL A 117 -9.39 -6.65 0.92
C VAL A 117 -8.11 -6.62 1.76
N ASN A 118 -6.97 -6.99 1.18
CA ASN A 118 -5.69 -6.95 1.90
C ASN A 118 -5.36 -5.54 2.42
N THR A 119 -5.50 -4.51 1.57
CA THR A 119 -5.26 -3.12 1.97
C THR A 119 -6.24 -2.66 3.06
N ALA A 120 -7.52 -3.03 2.98
CA ALA A 120 -8.49 -2.70 4.02
C ALA A 120 -8.12 -3.33 5.38
N VAL A 121 -7.72 -4.61 5.38
CA VAL A 121 -7.28 -5.31 6.59
C VAL A 121 -5.98 -4.71 7.14
N GLN A 122 -5.05 -4.28 6.26
CA GLN A 122 -3.83 -3.57 6.67
C GLN A 122 -4.13 -2.25 7.39
N CYS A 123 -5.09 -1.45 6.89
CA CYS A 123 -5.49 -0.22 7.57
C CYS A 123 -6.07 -0.50 8.95
N VAL A 124 -6.91 -1.53 9.08
CA VAL A 124 -7.47 -1.96 10.38
C VAL A 124 -6.36 -2.42 11.33
N LEU A 125 -5.40 -3.20 10.83
CA LEU A 125 -4.23 -3.65 11.61
C LEU A 125 -3.43 -2.46 12.14
N LEU A 126 -3.07 -1.50 11.28
CA LEU A 126 -2.28 -0.34 11.69
C LEU A 126 -3.04 0.54 12.69
N PHE A 127 -4.35 0.70 12.52
CA PHE A 127 -5.17 1.42 13.47
C PHE A 127 -5.25 0.71 14.83
N ALA A 128 -5.49 -0.60 14.84
CA ALA A 128 -5.54 -1.41 16.06
C ALA A 128 -4.18 -1.43 16.80
N ALA A 129 -3.08 -1.60 16.06
CA ALA A 129 -1.72 -1.51 16.60
C ALA A 129 -1.36 -0.08 17.07
N GLY A 130 -1.99 0.94 16.48
CA GLY A 130 -1.91 2.30 16.99
C GLY A 130 -2.65 2.47 18.32
N LEU A 131 -3.81 1.83 18.48
CA LEU A 131 -4.63 1.92 19.69
C LEU A 131 -3.97 1.26 20.91
N THR A 132 -3.16 0.22 20.72
CA THR A 132 -2.36 -0.39 21.80
C THR A 132 -1.35 0.57 22.43
N LEU A 133 -1.04 1.70 21.78
CA LEU A 133 -0.19 2.74 22.37
C LEU A 133 -0.89 3.58 23.44
N TYR A 134 -2.22 3.55 23.49
CA TYR A 134 -3.03 4.27 24.50
C TYR A 134 -3.72 3.36 25.49
N THR A 135 -3.83 2.09 25.15
CA THR A 135 -4.59 1.11 25.91
C THR A 135 -3.72 -0.09 26.18
N ASP A 136 -3.48 -0.37 27.46
CA ASP A 136 -2.75 -1.56 27.91
C ASP A 136 -3.69 -2.78 28.00
N LEU A 137 -4.61 -2.91 27.04
CA LEU A 137 -5.60 -3.99 27.00
C LEU A 137 -4.96 -5.25 26.39
N PRO A 138 -4.76 -6.33 27.15
CA PRO A 138 -4.11 -7.54 26.62
C PRO A 138 -4.91 -8.18 25.48
N LEU A 139 -6.25 -8.11 25.54
CA LEU A 139 -7.13 -8.58 24.46
C LEU A 139 -6.86 -7.85 23.14
N LEU A 140 -6.54 -6.55 23.17
CA LEU A 140 -6.25 -5.78 21.97
C LEU A 140 -4.92 -6.21 21.35
N THR A 141 -3.90 -6.45 22.18
CA THR A 141 -2.59 -6.95 21.72
C THR A 141 -2.72 -8.31 21.04
N GLU A 142 -3.52 -9.23 21.60
CA GLU A 142 -3.84 -10.51 20.98
C GLU A 142 -4.56 -10.33 19.64
N CYS A 143 -5.57 -9.45 19.58
CA CYS A 143 -6.26 -9.12 18.33
C CYS A 143 -5.30 -8.59 17.26
N VAL A 144 -4.35 -7.73 17.62
CA VAL A 144 -3.31 -7.21 16.71
C VAL A 144 -2.42 -8.33 16.19
N LEU A 145 -2.09 -9.32 17.03
CA LEU A 145 -1.30 -10.48 16.63
C LEU A 145 -2.08 -11.35 15.63
N TYR A 146 -3.35 -11.68 15.91
CA TYR A 146 -4.20 -12.44 14.98
C TYR A 146 -4.42 -11.70 13.66
N LEU A 147 -4.67 -10.38 13.72
CA LEU A 147 -4.75 -9.53 12.53
C LEU A 147 -3.43 -9.54 11.76
N SER A 148 -2.28 -9.53 12.43
CA SER A 148 -0.97 -9.58 11.77
C SER A 148 -0.77 -10.88 10.98
N TYR A 149 -1.23 -12.02 11.51
CA TYR A 149 -1.21 -13.29 10.79
C TYR A 149 -2.15 -13.27 9.59
N LEU A 150 -3.38 -12.77 9.76
CA LEU A 150 -4.36 -12.65 8.68
C LEU A 150 -3.84 -11.75 7.55
N THR A 151 -3.33 -10.57 7.89
CA THR A 151 -2.72 -9.61 6.95
C THR A 151 -1.55 -10.24 6.21
N SER A 152 -0.70 -10.98 6.90
CA SER A 152 0.43 -11.67 6.29
C SER A 152 -0.03 -12.70 5.26
N ALA A 153 -1.02 -13.53 5.62
CA ALA A 153 -1.59 -14.53 4.72
C ALA A 153 -2.25 -13.88 3.48
N LEU A 154 -3.05 -12.83 3.67
CA LEU A 154 -3.68 -12.09 2.57
C LEU A 154 -2.66 -11.37 1.69
N THR A 155 -1.58 -10.85 2.27
CA THR A 155 -0.53 -10.16 1.51
C THR A 155 0.23 -11.15 0.63
N ILE A 156 0.58 -12.33 1.17
CA ILE A 156 1.21 -13.40 0.39
C ILE A 156 0.26 -13.89 -0.71
N ALA A 157 -1.00 -14.16 -0.38
CA ALA A 157 -2.00 -14.60 -1.36
C ALA A 157 -2.21 -13.57 -2.48
N SER A 158 -2.29 -12.28 -2.12
CA SER A 158 -2.35 -11.18 -3.09
C SER A 158 -1.08 -11.12 -3.96
N GLY A 159 0.10 -11.24 -3.36
CA GLY A 159 1.38 -11.25 -4.08
C GLY A 159 1.47 -12.39 -5.09
N VAL A 160 1.12 -13.61 -4.67
CA VAL A 160 1.08 -14.79 -5.56
C VAL A 160 0.07 -14.59 -6.69
N HIS A 161 -1.14 -14.08 -6.39
CA HIS A 161 -2.15 -13.81 -7.41
C HIS A 161 -1.64 -12.82 -8.47
N TYR A 162 -0.98 -11.74 -8.05
CA TYR A 162 -0.37 -10.80 -8.99
C TYR A 162 0.78 -11.42 -9.78
N GLY A 163 1.65 -12.20 -9.13
CA GLY A 163 2.74 -12.91 -9.80
C GLY A 163 2.25 -13.87 -10.88
N VAL A 164 1.21 -14.66 -10.59
CA VAL A 164 0.58 -15.58 -11.56
C VAL A 164 -0.10 -14.80 -12.68
N THR A 165 -0.79 -13.70 -12.37
CA THR A 165 -1.42 -12.85 -13.39
C THR A 165 -0.37 -12.24 -14.32
N PHE A 166 0.74 -11.74 -13.77
CA PHE A 166 1.85 -11.20 -14.56
C PHE A 166 2.53 -12.26 -15.43
N ALA A 167 2.74 -13.47 -14.91
CA ALA A 167 3.30 -14.59 -15.66
C ALA A 167 2.35 -15.10 -16.76
N GLY A 168 1.03 -14.96 -16.56
CA GLY A 168 -0.01 -15.35 -17.50
C GLY A 168 -0.29 -14.34 -18.62
N ILE A 169 0.20 -13.10 -18.52
CA ILE A 169 0.14 -12.13 -19.63
C ILE A 169 1.10 -12.62 -20.72
N LYS A 170 0.57 -13.37 -21.69
CA LYS A 170 1.27 -13.63 -22.95
C LYS A 170 1.69 -12.30 -23.55
N ARG A 171 2.97 -12.19 -23.91
CA ARG A 171 3.49 -11.09 -24.76
C ARG A 171 2.61 -11.00 -25.99
N VAL A 172 1.71 -10.02 -26.05
CA VAL A 172 1.17 -9.56 -27.32
C VAL A 172 2.29 -8.73 -27.92
N VAL A 173 3.10 -9.39 -28.75
CA VAL A 173 4.06 -8.75 -29.66
C VAL A 173 3.28 -8.10 -30.78
#